data_AF-A0A6L7US19-F1
#
_entry.id   AF-A0A6L7US19-F1
#
_cell.length_a   1.000
_cell.length_b   1.000
_cell.length_c   1.000
_cell.angle_alpha   90.00
_cell.angle_beta   90.00
_cell.angle_gamma   90.00
#
_symmetry.space_group_name_H-M   'P 1'
#
loop_
_entity.id
_entity.type
_entity.pdbx_description
1 polymer ?
#
loop_
_entity_poly.entity_id
_entity_poly.type
_entity_poly.pdbx_seq_one_letter_code
_entity_poly.pdbx_strand_id
1 'polypeptide(L)'
;MKSIWRSKLSNSTHPGPHPRIDRRQGTSPTPHEPVAIIGMACRFPGSKDLSGFWRQLVAGENAVVEGPPGSVIGRTGRQFPRFAARNEAIRFGAYVEDLDLFDAEFFRISPIEAQMLDPQQRMMLEVSWWALEDAAIDAGSLKGSRTGVYAGISIMDYRDLAIFDPDSNEAASGLYAATGNALNTAIGRVSFVLGLEGPSMAIDTACSSSLVAIHQAVAGLQRGEADLVLAGGVHAQ
;
A
#
# COMPACT_ATOMS: atom_id res chain seq x y z
N MET A 1 -6.21 0.90 -24.06
CA MET A 1 -5.28 1.01 -25.22
C MET A 1 -4.27 -0.11 -25.11
N LYS A 2 -3.90 -0.79 -26.21
CA LYS A 2 -2.85 -1.84 -26.22
C LYS A 2 -1.53 -1.27 -26.77
N SER A 3 -0.41 -1.91 -26.46
CA SER A 3 0.95 -1.71 -27.02
C SER A 3 1.89 -0.72 -26.31
N ILE A 4 2.63 -1.22 -25.30
CA ILE A 4 4.00 -0.74 -24.96
C ILE A 4 4.98 -1.92 -24.76
N TRP A 5 4.52 -3.05 -24.21
CA TRP A 5 5.39 -4.19 -23.89
C TRP A 5 5.66 -5.16 -25.06
N ARG A 6 6.65 -4.85 -25.92
CA ARG A 6 7.34 -5.88 -26.74
C ARG A 6 8.74 -5.49 -27.23
N SER A 7 9.67 -6.42 -27.05
CA SER A 7 11.03 -6.51 -27.62
C SER A 7 12.10 -5.50 -27.17
N LYS A 8 13.00 -5.99 -26.28
CA LYS A 8 14.46 -5.98 -26.47
C LYS A 8 15.08 -7.11 -25.64
N LEU A 9 15.12 -8.32 -26.21
CA LEU A 9 15.88 -9.45 -25.68
C LEU A 9 16.71 -10.06 -26.81
N SER A 10 17.95 -9.59 -26.92
CA SER A 10 19.00 -10.22 -27.72
C SER A 10 20.37 -9.73 -27.24
N ASN A 11 20.83 -10.23 -26.09
CA ASN A 11 22.12 -10.91 -26.07
C ASN A 11 22.27 -11.75 -24.79
N SER A 12 22.98 -12.88 -24.91
CA SER A 12 23.19 -13.83 -23.84
C SER A 12 24.35 -13.43 -22.93
N THR A 13 24.06 -13.18 -21.67
CA THR A 13 25.03 -13.29 -20.55
C THR A 13 24.34 -14.02 -19.41
N HIS A 14 24.97 -15.06 -18.88
CA HIS A 14 24.43 -15.83 -17.76
C HIS A 14 24.13 -14.91 -16.56
N PRO A 15 22.93 -14.98 -15.94
CA PRO A 15 22.72 -14.34 -14.65
C PRO A 15 23.64 -15.02 -13.63
N GLY A 16 24.40 -14.21 -12.89
CA GLY A 16 25.14 -14.68 -11.72
C GLY A 16 24.19 -15.24 -10.65
N PRO A 17 24.69 -16.03 -9.68
CA PRO A 17 23.84 -16.60 -8.65
C PRO A 17 23.13 -15.48 -7.87
N HIS A 18 21.79 -15.50 -7.90
CA HIS A 18 20.97 -14.66 -7.02
C HIS A 18 21.36 -14.92 -5.56
N PRO A 19 21.43 -13.88 -4.70
CA PRO A 19 21.70 -14.07 -3.28
C PRO A 19 20.57 -14.91 -2.68
N ARG A 20 20.85 -16.19 -2.42
CA ARG A 20 19.97 -17.03 -1.64
C ARG A 20 19.94 -16.45 -0.23
N ILE A 21 18.75 -16.13 0.27
CA ILE A 21 18.54 -15.92 1.70
C ILE A 21 18.85 -17.26 2.37
N ASP A 22 20.09 -17.39 2.85
CA ASP A 22 20.51 -18.59 3.56
C ASP A 22 19.69 -18.69 4.85
N ARG A 23 19.00 -19.83 5.04
CA ARG A 23 18.21 -20.07 6.24
C ARG A 23 19.19 -20.26 7.40
N ARG A 24 19.58 -19.14 8.04
CA ARG A 24 20.42 -19.14 9.24
C ARG A 24 19.86 -20.16 10.23
N GLN A 25 20.61 -21.24 10.47
CA GLN A 25 20.22 -22.23 11.45
C GLN A 25 20.41 -21.66 12.87
N GLY A 26 19.31 -21.19 13.46
CA GLY A 26 19.11 -21.30 14.91
C GLY A 26 19.97 -20.45 15.83
N THR A 27 20.42 -19.25 15.44
CA THR A 27 20.77 -18.22 16.42
C THR A 27 19.48 -17.48 16.83
N SER A 28 19.02 -17.69 18.06
CA SER A 28 17.93 -16.91 18.65
C SER A 28 18.29 -15.42 18.63
N PRO A 29 17.41 -14.51 18.17
CA PRO A 29 17.73 -13.09 18.08
C PRO A 29 18.12 -12.55 19.45
N THR A 30 19.22 -11.80 19.50
CA THR A 30 19.66 -11.17 20.74
C THR A 30 18.78 -9.96 21.04
N PRO A 31 18.47 -9.67 22.32
CA PRO A 31 17.89 -8.39 22.68
C PRO A 31 18.76 -7.26 22.11
N HIS A 32 18.13 -6.36 21.35
CA HIS A 32 18.79 -5.26 20.63
C HIS A 32 19.65 -5.62 19.40
N GLU A 33 19.43 -6.75 18.72
CA GLU A 33 19.99 -6.93 17.36
C GLU A 33 19.55 -5.77 16.44
N PRO A 34 20.48 -5.09 15.73
CA PRO A 34 20.14 -4.01 14.80
C PRO A 34 19.33 -4.51 13.61
N VAL A 35 18.24 -3.80 13.29
CA VAL A 35 17.41 -4.08 12.12
C VAL A 35 17.87 -3.24 10.93
N ALA A 36 18.13 -3.90 9.80
CA ALA A 36 18.46 -3.24 8.54
C ALA A 36 17.21 -2.97 7.70
N ILE A 37 17.12 -1.78 7.10
CA ILE A 37 16.19 -1.49 6.01
C ILE A 37 16.89 -1.91 4.72
N ILE A 38 16.38 -2.95 4.06
CA ILE A 38 17.02 -3.57 2.88
C ILE A 38 16.34 -3.24 1.55
N GLY A 39 15.16 -2.61 1.60
CA GLY A 39 14.44 -2.07 0.45
C GLY A 39 13.28 -1.18 0.89
N MET A 40 12.77 -0.37 -0.01
CA MET A 40 11.75 0.65 0.24
C MET A 40 10.92 0.94 -1.02
N ALA A 41 9.72 1.51 -0.83
CA ALA A 41 8.90 2.06 -1.91
C ALA A 41 7.93 3.11 -1.35
N CYS A 42 7.41 3.99 -2.21
CA CYS A 42 6.37 4.96 -1.85
C CYS A 42 5.56 5.45 -3.06
N ARG A 43 4.29 5.83 -2.81
CA ARG A 43 3.52 6.76 -3.65
C ARG A 43 3.21 7.99 -2.79
N PHE A 44 3.53 9.18 -3.29
CA PHE A 44 3.24 10.45 -2.62
C PHE A 44 2.66 11.45 -3.63
N PRO A 45 2.04 12.56 -3.18
CA PRO A 45 1.55 13.59 -4.09
C PRO A 45 2.61 14.08 -5.09
N GLY A 46 2.25 14.06 -6.38
CA GLY A 46 3.15 14.35 -7.51
C GLY A 46 4.31 13.36 -7.74
N SER A 47 4.39 12.25 -6.99
CA SER A 47 5.49 11.28 -7.05
C SER A 47 5.00 9.83 -7.01
N LYS A 48 5.12 9.14 -8.15
CA LYS A 48 4.66 7.75 -8.31
C LYS A 48 5.63 6.70 -7.74
N ASP A 49 6.87 7.13 -7.45
CA ASP A 49 7.96 6.28 -6.97
C ASP A 49 8.97 7.06 -6.10
N LEU A 50 9.90 6.35 -5.47
CA LEU A 50 10.97 6.92 -4.64
C LEU A 50 11.91 7.87 -5.38
N SER A 51 12.20 7.62 -6.65
CA SER A 51 13.10 8.46 -7.44
C SER A 51 12.43 9.79 -7.79
N GLY A 52 11.11 9.79 -8.05
CA GLY A 52 10.29 10.99 -8.14
C GLY A 52 10.29 11.77 -6.83
N PHE A 53 10.00 11.08 -5.72
CA PHE A 53 9.92 11.70 -4.40
C PHE A 53 11.26 12.35 -3.99
N TRP A 54 12.38 11.64 -4.21
CA TRP A 54 13.71 12.19 -3.97
C TRP A 54 14.01 13.44 -4.81
N ARG A 55 13.62 13.45 -6.09
CA ARG A 55 13.78 14.65 -6.94
C ARG A 55 12.99 15.85 -6.41
N GLN A 56 11.73 15.65 -6.01
CA GLN A 56 10.92 16.73 -5.41
C GLN A 56 11.57 17.28 -4.14
N LEU A 57 12.03 16.41 -3.23
CA LEU A 57 12.67 16.81 -1.98
C LEU A 57 13.95 17.63 -2.23
N VAL A 58 14.79 17.20 -3.18
CA VAL A 58 16.01 17.92 -3.56
C VAL A 58 15.71 19.27 -4.24
N ALA A 59 14.62 19.35 -5.02
CA ALA A 59 14.18 20.57 -5.68
C ALA A 59 13.43 21.55 -4.74
N GLY A 60 12.99 21.10 -3.56
CA GLY A 60 12.15 21.89 -2.66
C GLY A 60 10.73 22.12 -3.20
N GLU A 61 10.22 21.19 -4.01
CA GLU A 61 8.91 21.30 -4.65
C GLU A 61 7.75 21.19 -3.65
N ASN A 62 6.64 21.86 -3.94
CA ASN A 62 5.42 21.82 -3.15
C ASN A 62 4.28 21.16 -3.93
N ALA A 63 3.90 19.95 -3.53
CA ALA A 63 2.81 19.19 -4.13
C ALA A 63 1.40 19.56 -3.60
N VAL A 64 1.28 20.55 -2.71
CA VAL A 64 -0.02 21.06 -2.23
C VAL A 64 -0.66 21.92 -3.32
N VAL A 65 -1.88 21.55 -3.72
CA VAL A 65 -2.70 22.26 -4.69
C VAL A 65 -4.00 22.74 -4.05
N GLU A 66 -4.66 23.71 -4.69
CA GLU A 66 -6.06 23.99 -4.36
C GLU A 66 -6.91 22.77 -4.73
N GLY A 67 -7.79 22.36 -3.82
CA GLY A 67 -8.60 21.16 -4.00
C GLY A 67 -9.47 21.23 -5.26
N PRO A 68 -9.76 20.09 -5.92
CA PRO A 68 -10.75 20.04 -6.97
C PRO A 68 -12.02 20.80 -6.56
N PRO A 69 -12.69 21.54 -7.48
CA PRO A 69 -14.00 22.15 -7.24
C PRO A 69 -15.08 21.07 -7.06
N GLY A 70 -14.96 20.26 -6.00
CA GLY A 70 -15.64 18.99 -5.89
C GLY A 70 -15.15 17.90 -4.91
N SER A 71 -14.34 18.12 -3.85
CA SER A 71 -13.86 17.01 -2.96
C SER A 71 -13.69 17.22 -1.41
N VAL A 72 -14.70 17.03 -0.52
CA VAL A 72 -14.65 17.05 1.00
C VAL A 72 -14.18 18.38 1.61
N ILE A 73 -12.89 18.57 1.44
CA ILE A 73 -12.18 19.75 0.95
C ILE A 73 -12.88 20.34 -0.35
N GLY A 74 -14.23 20.21 -0.49
CA GLY A 74 -15.14 20.62 -1.59
C GLY A 74 -16.29 19.68 -2.16
N ARG A 75 -16.75 18.55 -1.58
CA ARG A 75 -17.34 17.35 -2.32
C ARG A 75 -18.54 17.68 -3.26
N THR A 76 -18.27 17.60 -4.58
CA THR A 76 -19.21 17.53 -5.73
C THR A 76 -18.58 16.73 -6.89
N GLY A 77 -18.71 15.41 -6.82
CA GLY A 77 -18.92 14.59 -8.02
C GLY A 77 -20.43 14.37 -8.23
N ARG A 78 -20.84 13.66 -9.29
CA ARG A 78 -22.26 13.38 -9.58
C ARG A 78 -22.99 12.67 -8.42
N GLN A 79 -22.24 11.97 -7.56
CA GLN A 79 -22.69 11.22 -6.39
C GLN A 79 -22.85 12.05 -5.10
N PHE A 80 -22.35 13.31 -5.03
CA PHE A 80 -22.37 14.11 -3.79
C PHE A 80 -23.04 15.50 -3.94
N PRO A 81 -24.33 15.59 -4.33
CA PRO A 81 -25.01 16.86 -4.59
C PRO A 81 -25.37 17.69 -3.34
N ARG A 82 -25.11 17.22 -2.11
CA ARG A 82 -25.64 17.82 -0.85
C ARG A 82 -24.63 18.55 0.05
N PHE A 83 -23.32 18.48 -0.20
CA PHE A 83 -22.29 19.04 0.70
C PHE A 83 -21.51 20.22 0.10
N ALA A 84 -22.17 21.05 -0.72
CA ALA A 84 -21.60 22.21 -1.39
C ALA A 84 -21.38 23.44 -0.48
N ALA A 85 -20.81 23.25 0.71
CA ALA A 85 -20.29 24.34 1.54
C ALA A 85 -18.79 24.50 1.27
N ARG A 86 -18.40 25.50 0.46
CA ARG A 86 -16.99 25.89 0.30
C ARG A 86 -16.46 26.40 1.65
N ASN A 87 -15.76 25.55 2.39
CA ASN A 87 -15.04 25.98 3.59
C ASN A 87 -13.66 26.50 3.17
N GLU A 88 -13.46 27.82 3.17
CA GLU A 88 -12.19 28.45 2.77
C GLU A 88 -10.98 28.01 3.63
N ALA A 89 -11.22 27.55 4.86
CA ALA A 89 -10.19 26.99 5.74
C ALA A 89 -9.73 25.57 5.34
N ILE A 90 -10.47 24.90 4.45
CA ILE A 90 -10.22 23.52 4.00
C ILE A 90 -10.23 23.52 2.45
N ARG A 91 -9.39 24.36 1.85
CA ARG A 91 -9.28 24.55 0.38
C ARG A 91 -8.05 23.92 -0.26
N PHE A 92 -7.11 23.42 0.53
CA PHE A 92 -5.83 22.89 0.05
C PHE A 92 -5.68 21.42 0.40
N GLY A 93 -5.08 20.66 -0.51
CA GLY A 93 -4.78 19.25 -0.33
C GLY A 93 -3.59 18.83 -1.20
N ALA A 94 -3.05 17.65 -0.93
CA ALA A 94 -2.02 17.04 -1.74
C ALA A 94 -2.49 15.62 -2.09
N TYR A 95 -2.61 15.31 -3.37
CA TYR A 95 -3.35 14.14 -3.85
C TYR A 95 -2.40 13.16 -4.55
N VAL A 96 -2.53 11.87 -4.25
CA VAL A 96 -1.85 10.81 -5.00
C VAL A 96 -2.55 10.66 -6.36
N GLU A 97 -1.77 10.78 -7.44
CA GLU A 97 -2.26 10.55 -8.80
C GLU A 97 -2.64 9.09 -9.02
N ASP A 98 -3.56 8.84 -9.95
CA ASP A 98 -3.97 7.50 -10.40
C ASP A 98 -4.43 6.59 -9.24
N LEU A 99 -5.19 7.15 -8.29
CA LEU A 99 -5.72 6.46 -7.11
C LEU A 99 -6.79 5.41 -7.45
N ASP A 100 -7.45 5.57 -8.61
CA ASP A 100 -8.45 4.66 -9.14
C ASP A 100 -7.84 3.49 -9.95
N LEU A 101 -6.58 3.62 -10.41
CA LEU A 101 -5.89 2.59 -11.19
C LEU A 101 -5.29 1.50 -10.29
N PHE A 102 -5.30 0.25 -10.79
CA PHE A 102 -4.73 -0.92 -10.11
C PHE A 102 -4.57 -2.10 -11.08
N ASP A 103 -3.44 -2.82 -11.04
CA ASP A 103 -3.24 -4.05 -11.82
C ASP A 103 -3.84 -5.28 -11.11
N ALA A 104 -5.15 -5.44 -11.26
CA ALA A 104 -5.88 -6.54 -10.63
C ALA A 104 -5.45 -7.93 -11.14
N GLU A 105 -5.09 -8.07 -12.43
CA GLU A 105 -4.70 -9.35 -13.02
C GLU A 105 -3.38 -9.84 -12.42
N PHE A 106 -2.41 -8.94 -12.25
CA PHE A 106 -1.12 -9.22 -11.61
C PHE A 106 -1.28 -9.82 -10.21
N PHE A 107 -2.10 -9.20 -9.36
CA PHE A 107 -2.40 -9.69 -8.01
C PHE A 107 -3.44 -10.82 -7.95
N ARG A 108 -3.91 -11.31 -9.11
CA ARG A 108 -4.93 -12.38 -9.26
C ARG A 108 -6.28 -12.05 -8.62
N ILE A 109 -6.63 -10.77 -8.60
CA ILE A 109 -7.88 -10.24 -8.08
C ILE A 109 -8.86 -10.09 -9.23
N SER A 110 -10.11 -10.53 -9.05
CA SER A 110 -11.10 -10.44 -10.12
C SER A 110 -11.47 -8.96 -10.41
N PRO A 111 -11.80 -8.57 -11.65
CA PRO A 111 -12.15 -7.17 -11.96
C PRO A 111 -13.35 -6.63 -11.16
N ILE A 112 -14.27 -7.50 -10.75
CA ILE A 112 -15.43 -7.14 -9.91
C ILE A 112 -15.04 -6.97 -8.43
N GLU A 113 -14.10 -7.77 -7.92
CA GLU A 113 -13.53 -7.55 -6.58
C GLU A 113 -12.66 -6.28 -6.55
N ALA A 114 -11.84 -6.06 -7.58
CA ALA A 114 -10.93 -4.91 -7.67
C ALA A 114 -11.65 -3.55 -7.59
N GLN A 115 -12.85 -3.45 -8.20
CA GLN A 115 -13.72 -2.27 -8.09
C GLN A 115 -14.23 -2.03 -6.66
N MET A 116 -14.33 -3.08 -5.84
CA MET A 116 -14.82 -3.00 -4.45
C MET A 116 -13.69 -2.81 -3.44
N LEU A 117 -12.42 -2.90 -3.84
CA LEU A 117 -11.28 -2.67 -2.95
C LEU A 117 -11.09 -1.17 -2.71
N ASP A 118 -11.00 -0.77 -1.44
CA ASP A 118 -10.50 0.53 -1.04
C ASP A 118 -9.13 0.78 -1.69
N PRO A 119 -8.89 1.95 -2.32
CA PRO A 119 -7.59 2.33 -2.88
C PRO A 119 -6.40 2.13 -1.92
N GLN A 120 -6.61 2.23 -0.61
CA GLN A 120 -5.61 1.93 0.40
C GLN A 120 -5.16 0.45 0.36
N GLN A 121 -6.06 -0.51 0.10
CA GLN A 121 -5.65 -1.92 -0.09
C GLN A 121 -4.84 -2.09 -1.37
N ARG A 122 -5.26 -1.42 -2.45
CA ARG A 122 -4.63 -1.48 -3.78
C ARG A 122 -3.20 -0.93 -3.75
N MET A 123 -3.02 0.27 -3.19
CA MET A 123 -1.71 0.87 -2.99
C MET A 123 -0.82 0.05 -2.04
N MET A 124 -1.37 -0.54 -0.97
CA MET A 124 -0.58 -1.41 -0.09
C MET A 124 -0.06 -2.65 -0.80
N LEU A 125 -0.82 -3.25 -1.73
CA LEU A 125 -0.32 -4.36 -2.55
C LEU A 125 0.82 -3.94 -3.49
N GLU A 126 0.62 -2.84 -4.22
CA GLU A 126 1.62 -2.30 -5.16
C GLU A 126 2.91 -1.87 -4.45
N VAL A 127 2.81 -1.03 -3.42
CA VAL A 127 3.97 -0.50 -2.69
C VAL A 127 4.69 -1.62 -1.92
N SER A 128 3.97 -2.60 -1.37
CA SER A 128 4.62 -3.78 -0.76
C SER A 128 5.39 -4.61 -1.79
N TRP A 129 4.85 -4.76 -3.00
CA TRP A 129 5.56 -5.46 -4.08
C TRP A 129 6.83 -4.70 -4.50
N TRP A 130 6.73 -3.39 -4.75
CA TRP A 130 7.89 -2.58 -5.15
C TRP A 130 8.97 -2.51 -4.07
N ALA A 131 8.62 -2.55 -2.79
CA ALA A 131 9.60 -2.62 -1.70
C ALA A 131 10.39 -3.94 -1.69
N LEU A 132 9.78 -5.05 -2.14
CA LEU A 132 10.48 -6.32 -2.34
C LEU A 132 11.37 -6.30 -3.59
N GLU A 133 10.92 -5.64 -4.67
CA GLU A 133 11.74 -5.44 -5.88
C GLU A 133 12.97 -4.57 -5.61
N ASP A 134 12.83 -3.48 -4.85
CA ASP A 134 13.95 -2.62 -4.39
C ASP A 134 14.93 -3.40 -3.50
N ALA A 135 14.42 -4.29 -2.65
CA ALA A 135 15.22 -5.23 -1.86
C ALA A 135 15.86 -6.37 -2.70
N ALA A 136 15.58 -6.45 -4.00
CA ALA A 136 15.95 -7.56 -4.89
C ALA A 136 15.50 -8.94 -4.40
N ILE A 137 14.36 -9.02 -3.69
CA ILE A 137 13.76 -10.24 -3.17
C ILE A 137 12.68 -10.74 -4.15
N ASP A 138 12.83 -11.99 -4.61
CA ASP A 138 11.74 -12.68 -5.31
C ASP A 138 10.58 -12.92 -4.32
N ALA A 139 9.46 -12.22 -4.52
CA ALA A 139 8.24 -12.38 -3.73
C ALA A 139 7.74 -13.83 -3.70
N GLY A 140 7.93 -14.61 -4.77
CA GLY A 140 7.58 -16.03 -4.81
C GLY A 140 8.37 -16.89 -3.82
N SER A 141 9.58 -16.48 -3.45
CA SER A 141 10.45 -17.15 -2.47
C SER A 141 10.00 -16.95 -1.02
N LEU A 142 9.16 -15.94 -0.74
CA LEU A 142 8.64 -15.64 0.60
C LEU A 142 7.40 -16.48 0.97
N LYS A 143 6.86 -17.28 0.05
CA LYS A 143 5.68 -18.10 0.33
C LYS A 143 5.95 -19.16 1.41
N GLY A 144 5.14 -19.18 2.46
CA GLY A 144 5.34 -20.02 3.65
C GLY A 144 6.50 -19.57 4.54
N SER A 145 6.98 -18.33 4.37
CA SER A 145 7.97 -17.72 5.25
C SER A 145 7.31 -17.00 6.42
N ARG A 146 8.07 -16.83 7.51
CA ARG A 146 7.67 -16.03 8.67
C ARG A 146 7.85 -14.53 8.42
N THR A 147 7.45 -14.05 7.25
CA THR A 147 7.48 -12.62 6.93
C THR A 147 6.25 -11.95 7.52
N GLY A 148 6.42 -10.91 8.33
CA GLY A 148 5.33 -10.13 8.89
C GLY A 148 4.95 -8.92 8.03
N VAL A 149 3.73 -8.40 8.22
CA VAL A 149 3.25 -7.17 7.58
C VAL A 149 2.65 -6.26 8.64
N TYR A 150 3.23 -5.08 8.83
CA TYR A 150 2.84 -4.12 9.86
C TYR A 150 2.61 -2.76 9.21
N ALA A 151 1.37 -2.28 9.15
CA ALA A 151 1.07 -1.04 8.45
C ALA A 151 0.12 -0.14 9.23
N GLY A 152 0.50 1.14 9.29
CA GLY A 152 -0.39 2.20 9.72
C GLY A 152 -1.49 2.40 8.68
N ILE A 153 -2.74 2.23 9.08
CA ILE A 153 -3.91 2.44 8.21
C ILE A 153 -5.10 2.84 9.07
N SER A 154 -5.82 3.87 8.65
CA SER A 154 -7.01 4.40 9.33
C SER A 154 -7.99 4.94 8.28
N ILE A 155 -9.20 5.29 8.74
CA ILE A 155 -10.28 5.89 7.93
C ILE A 155 -10.85 4.92 6.87
N MET A 156 -12.17 4.94 6.70
CA MET A 156 -12.91 4.04 5.80
C MET A 156 -13.74 4.83 4.79
N ASP A 157 -13.27 6.01 4.35
CA ASP A 157 -14.06 6.92 3.52
C ASP A 157 -14.58 6.23 2.25
N TYR A 158 -13.81 5.34 1.60
CA TYR A 158 -14.29 4.60 0.42
C TYR A 158 -15.53 3.74 0.69
N ARG A 159 -15.61 3.13 1.88
CA ARG A 159 -16.79 2.39 2.36
C ARG A 159 -17.99 3.32 2.51
N ASP A 160 -17.77 4.49 3.09
CA ASP A 160 -18.82 5.47 3.33
C ASP A 160 -19.33 6.06 2.00
N LEU A 161 -18.45 6.30 1.01
CA LEU A 161 -18.86 6.65 -0.35
C LEU A 161 -19.80 5.57 -0.93
N ALA A 162 -19.46 4.28 -0.78
CA ALA A 162 -20.25 3.16 -1.27
C ALA A 162 -21.55 2.89 -0.49
N ILE A 163 -21.70 3.40 0.73
CA ILE A 163 -22.92 3.31 1.55
C ILE A 163 -23.86 4.51 1.31
N PHE A 164 -23.29 5.70 1.08
CA PHE A 164 -24.06 6.94 0.98
C PHE A 164 -24.37 7.40 -0.46
N ASP A 165 -23.81 6.75 -1.48
CA ASP A 165 -24.24 6.94 -2.87
C ASP A 165 -25.59 6.23 -3.12
N PRO A 166 -26.67 6.95 -3.50
CA PRO A 166 -27.99 6.36 -3.74
C PRO A 166 -28.01 5.30 -4.86
N ASP A 167 -27.08 5.38 -5.81
CA ASP A 167 -26.99 4.46 -6.95
C ASP A 167 -26.15 3.20 -6.62
N SER A 168 -25.44 3.16 -5.48
CA SER A 168 -24.48 2.10 -5.12
C SER A 168 -25.03 1.03 -4.15
N ASN A 169 -26.35 0.89 -4.02
CA ASN A 169 -26.99 0.01 -3.05
C ASN A 169 -26.59 -1.49 -3.20
N GLU A 170 -26.24 -1.93 -4.41
CA GLU A 170 -25.64 -3.25 -4.67
C GLU A 170 -24.19 -3.35 -4.19
N ALA A 171 -23.40 -2.27 -4.27
CA ALA A 171 -22.01 -2.24 -3.82
C ALA A 171 -21.91 -2.36 -2.29
N ALA A 172 -22.77 -1.65 -1.55
CA ALA A 172 -22.86 -1.77 -0.09
C ALA A 172 -23.28 -3.19 0.39
N SER A 173 -24.03 -3.92 -0.45
CA SER A 173 -24.55 -5.27 -0.17
C SER A 173 -23.75 -6.40 -0.85
N GLY A 174 -22.69 -6.06 -1.60
CA GLY A 174 -21.96 -6.99 -2.45
C GLY A 174 -21.06 -7.95 -1.66
N LEU A 175 -20.77 -9.12 -2.26
CA LEU A 175 -19.94 -10.18 -1.66
C LEU A 175 -18.57 -9.67 -1.16
N TYR A 176 -18.01 -8.68 -1.84
CA TYR A 176 -16.70 -8.08 -1.54
C TYR A 176 -16.78 -6.81 -0.67
N ALA A 177 -17.97 -6.34 -0.28
CA ALA A 177 -18.13 -5.07 0.44
C ALA A 177 -17.33 -5.05 1.77
N ALA A 178 -17.41 -6.14 2.54
CA ALA A 178 -16.68 -6.28 3.80
C ALA A 178 -15.16 -6.42 3.60
N THR A 179 -14.72 -7.33 2.73
CA THR A 179 -13.29 -7.64 2.51
C THR A 179 -12.56 -6.56 1.73
N GLY A 180 -13.26 -5.80 0.88
CA GLY A 180 -12.70 -4.69 0.12
C GLY A 180 -12.43 -3.44 0.95
N ASN A 181 -13.11 -3.28 2.09
CA ASN A 181 -13.09 -2.03 2.87
C ASN A 181 -12.54 -2.18 4.30
N ALA A 182 -12.48 -3.39 4.88
CA ALA A 182 -11.99 -3.55 6.23
C ALA A 182 -10.47 -3.32 6.34
N LEU A 183 -10.05 -2.45 7.26
CA LEU A 183 -8.64 -2.05 7.45
C LEU A 183 -7.72 -3.24 7.76
N ASN A 184 -8.19 -4.21 8.55
CA ASN A 184 -7.48 -5.45 8.83
C ASN A 184 -7.29 -6.31 7.57
N THR A 185 -8.24 -6.26 6.63
CA THR A 185 -8.19 -7.01 5.37
C THR A 185 -7.26 -6.36 4.38
N ALA A 186 -7.10 -5.03 4.41
CA ALA A 186 -6.06 -4.33 3.63
C ALA A 186 -4.68 -4.95 3.86
N ILE A 187 -4.32 -5.15 5.14
CA ILE A 187 -3.01 -5.66 5.52
C ILE A 187 -2.94 -7.19 5.42
N GLY A 188 -4.00 -7.89 5.84
CA GLY A 188 -4.14 -9.33 5.65
C GLY A 188 -4.11 -9.77 4.19
N ARG A 189 -4.55 -8.93 3.24
CA ARG A 189 -4.51 -9.20 1.80
C ARG A 189 -3.09 -9.17 1.25
N VAL A 190 -2.21 -8.30 1.75
CA VAL A 190 -0.78 -8.33 1.41
C VAL A 190 -0.17 -9.68 1.82
N SER A 191 -0.39 -10.08 3.07
CA SER A 191 0.04 -11.38 3.60
C SER A 191 -0.52 -12.55 2.80
N PHE A 192 -1.82 -12.53 2.45
CA PHE A 192 -2.48 -13.57 1.67
C PHE A 192 -1.94 -13.70 0.23
N VAL A 193 -1.81 -12.58 -0.49
CA VAL A 193 -1.38 -12.57 -1.90
C VAL A 193 0.08 -12.99 -2.05
N LEU A 194 0.95 -12.55 -1.13
CA LEU A 194 2.36 -12.94 -1.10
C LEU A 194 2.60 -14.29 -0.41
N GLY A 195 1.60 -14.84 0.27
CA GLY A 195 1.66 -16.13 0.97
C GLY A 195 2.53 -16.12 2.22
N LEU A 196 2.50 -15.02 2.99
CA LEU A 196 3.31 -14.78 4.18
C LEU A 196 2.61 -15.32 5.44
N GLU A 197 3.36 -15.96 6.34
CA GLU A 197 2.85 -16.62 7.55
C GLU A 197 3.34 -15.96 8.86
N GLY A 198 3.97 -14.78 8.79
CA GLY A 198 4.29 -13.96 9.96
C GLY A 198 3.09 -13.12 10.46
N PRO A 199 3.27 -12.32 11.52
CA PRO A 199 2.21 -11.47 12.05
C PRO A 199 1.73 -10.43 11.03
N SER A 200 0.42 -10.20 10.96
CA SER A 200 -0.21 -9.29 10.00
C SER A 200 -1.09 -8.27 10.73
N MET A 201 -0.62 -7.02 10.87
CA MET A 201 -1.17 -6.01 11.76
C MET A 201 -1.54 -4.71 11.04
N ALA A 202 -2.84 -4.40 11.02
CA ALA A 202 -3.34 -3.05 10.77
C ALA A 202 -3.28 -2.25 12.08
N ILE A 203 -2.66 -1.07 12.04
CA ILE A 203 -2.40 -0.24 13.22
C ILE A 203 -3.02 1.14 13.02
N ASP A 204 -3.85 1.58 13.96
CA ASP A 204 -4.37 2.94 14.02
C ASP A 204 -4.00 3.58 15.37
N THR A 205 -3.08 4.53 15.31
CA THR A 205 -2.74 5.47 16.38
C THR A 205 -2.74 6.90 15.82
N ALA A 206 -3.73 7.19 14.96
CA ALA A 206 -3.88 8.43 14.20
C ALA A 206 -2.60 8.80 13.43
N CYS A 207 -2.11 10.04 13.55
CA CYS A 207 -0.95 10.53 12.80
C CYS A 207 0.37 9.78 13.09
N SER A 208 0.43 8.96 14.15
CA SER A 208 1.63 8.18 14.52
C SER A 208 1.64 6.76 13.94
N SER A 209 0.57 6.33 13.26
CA SER A 209 0.30 4.92 12.91
C SER A 209 1.44 4.22 12.17
N SER A 210 2.04 4.87 11.17
CA SER A 210 3.14 4.29 10.38
C SER A 210 4.42 4.09 11.20
N LEU A 211 4.74 5.04 12.10
CA LEU A 211 5.90 4.93 12.98
C LEU A 211 5.68 3.89 14.09
N VAL A 212 4.45 3.77 14.60
CA VAL A 212 4.07 2.69 15.53
C VAL A 212 4.12 1.33 14.82
N ALA A 213 3.74 1.26 13.55
CA ALA A 213 3.88 0.04 12.75
C ALA A 213 5.34 -0.38 12.58
N ILE A 214 6.25 0.55 12.26
CA ILE A 214 7.70 0.28 12.20
C ILE A 214 8.21 -0.18 13.58
N HIS A 215 7.80 0.47 14.67
CA HIS A 215 8.17 0.07 16.03
C HIS A 215 7.72 -1.37 16.36
N GLN A 216 6.48 -1.73 16.04
CA GLN A 216 5.96 -3.09 16.26
C GLN A 216 6.67 -4.13 15.37
N ALA A 217 7.02 -3.77 14.13
CA ALA A 217 7.74 -4.64 13.20
C ALA A 217 9.16 -4.95 13.72
N VAL A 218 9.91 -3.93 14.15
CA VAL A 218 11.24 -4.08 14.78
C VAL A 218 11.14 -4.95 16.04
N ALA A 219 10.13 -4.72 16.88
CA ALA A 219 9.93 -5.49 18.08
C ALA A 219 9.53 -6.96 17.77
N GLY A 220 8.77 -7.21 16.70
CA GLY A 220 8.45 -8.55 16.21
C GLY A 220 9.68 -9.32 15.72
N LEU A 221 10.57 -8.67 14.95
CA LEU A 221 11.87 -9.24 14.56
C LEU A 221 12.72 -9.59 15.80
N GLN A 222 12.85 -8.67 16.75
CA GLN A 222 13.67 -8.88 17.96
C GLN A 222 13.10 -9.92 18.92
N ARG A 223 11.78 -10.13 18.95
CA ARG A 223 11.14 -11.26 19.64
C ARG A 223 11.22 -12.57 18.85
N GLY A 224 11.75 -12.54 17.62
CA GLY A 224 11.82 -13.69 16.73
C GLY A 224 10.45 -14.18 16.26
N GLU A 225 9.43 -13.31 16.22
CA GLU A 225 8.07 -13.61 15.72
C GLU A 225 8.04 -13.68 14.19
N ALA A 226 8.89 -12.89 13.54
CA ALA A 226 9.11 -12.83 12.10
C ALA A 226 10.61 -12.85 11.79
N ASP A 227 10.96 -13.33 10.59
CA ASP A 227 12.35 -13.37 10.10
C ASP A 227 12.64 -12.22 9.09
N LEU A 228 11.57 -11.63 8.54
CA LEU A 228 11.55 -10.47 7.64
C LEU A 228 10.24 -9.71 7.90
N VAL A 229 10.19 -8.40 7.63
CA VAL A 229 8.95 -7.60 7.78
C VAL A 229 8.78 -6.61 6.64
N LEU A 230 7.54 -6.46 6.17
CA LEU A 230 7.07 -5.29 5.45
C LEU A 230 6.48 -4.32 6.48
N ALA A 231 6.99 -3.09 6.53
CA ALA A 231 6.59 -2.09 7.50
C ALA A 231 6.36 -0.71 6.85
N GLY A 232 5.27 -0.02 7.21
CA GLY A 232 4.97 1.30 6.64
C GLY A 232 3.59 1.83 7.01
N GLY A 233 2.92 2.48 6.06
CA GLY A 233 1.53 2.89 6.20
C GLY A 233 0.95 3.49 4.92
N VAL A 234 -0.37 3.62 4.90
CA VAL A 234 -1.15 4.13 3.76
C VAL A 234 -2.23 5.08 4.26
N HIS A 235 -2.61 6.04 3.44
CA HIS A 235 -3.71 6.95 3.69
C HIS A 235 -4.32 7.42 2.36
N ALA A 236 -5.64 7.37 2.25
CA ALA A 236 -6.42 8.02 1.20
C ALA A 236 -7.79 8.45 1.76
N GLN A 237 -8.31 9.58 1.29
CA GLN A 237 -9.59 10.18 1.71
C GLN A 237 -10.24 10.96 0.56
#